data_AF-A0A090LIM1-F1
#
_entry.id   AF-A0A090LIM1-F1
#
_cell.length_a   1.000
_cell.length_b   1.000
_cell.length_c   1.000
_cell.angle_alpha   90.00
_cell.angle_beta   90.00
_cell.angle_gamma   90.00
#
_symmetry.space_group_name_H-M   'P 1'
#
loop_
_entity.id
_entity.type
_entity.pdbx_description
1 polymer ?
#
loop_
_entity_poly.entity_id
_entity_poly.type
_entity_poly.pdbx_seq_one_letter_code
_entity_poly.pdbx_strand_id
1 'polypeptide(L)'
;MIFRYSAIFLLGLLTVTSLASTSVTVEELTNAIGAPKCMQKCMNSFIVNLYDALTNSSINHATKVMCKEYDKFVECTTKDRYVCPYEVVYNFAFEGISSFCSEKETPNSACLDEKLSVVAKTCDGRCHVLDQIDDMFQRRTMKIMAKHSGNPQIFIENLTEFCQSLSCFIPCFKRNLERGCGKDGHHFLVHAVKPFYSLVREMKKKPAMKPMLEKRVPKTCHFLFNKVVLDYYTTY
;
A
#
# COMPACT_ATOMS: atom_id res chain seq x y z
N MET A 1 2.75 16.65 14.07
CA MET A 1 3.70 15.81 13.28
C MET A 1 3.21 14.36 13.06
N ILE A 2 1.96 13.99 13.40
CA ILE A 2 1.47 12.60 13.49
C ILE A 2 0.48 12.21 12.35
N PHE A 3 0.31 13.07 11.33
CA PHE A 3 -0.75 12.90 10.32
C PHE A 3 -0.27 12.69 8.88
N ARG A 4 0.99 12.31 8.67
CA ARG A 4 1.57 12.08 7.32
C ARG A 4 1.64 10.60 6.91
N TYR A 5 0.90 9.71 7.57
CA TYR A 5 1.25 8.28 7.64
C TYR A 5 0.31 7.31 6.90
N SER A 6 -0.80 7.75 6.35
CA SER A 6 -1.88 6.84 5.89
C SER A 6 -1.93 6.63 4.37
N ALA A 7 -0.98 7.21 3.65
CA ALA A 7 -1.12 7.51 2.25
C ALA A 7 -0.38 6.56 1.30
N ILE A 8 0.64 5.87 1.82
CA ILE A 8 1.47 4.94 1.06
C ILE A 8 0.80 3.56 0.93
N PHE A 9 -0.28 3.33 1.68
CA PHE A 9 -1.06 2.11 1.58
C PHE A 9 -1.87 2.00 0.28
N LEU A 10 -2.32 3.13 -0.30
CA LEU A 10 -2.93 3.14 -1.64
C LEU A 10 -1.93 2.71 -2.72
N LEU A 11 -0.64 3.01 -2.55
CA LEU A 11 0.41 2.61 -3.48
C LEU A 11 0.61 1.09 -3.50
N GLY A 12 0.56 0.42 -2.35
CA GLY A 12 0.66 -1.04 -2.28
C GLY A 12 -0.58 -1.79 -2.79
N LEU A 13 -1.77 -1.17 -2.71
CA LEU A 13 -2.99 -1.74 -3.28
C LEU A 13 -3.09 -1.54 -4.79
N LEU A 14 -2.74 -0.34 -5.26
CA LEU A 14 -2.70 0.01 -6.69
C LEU A 14 -1.78 -0.90 -7.49
N THR A 15 -0.72 -1.37 -6.86
CA THR A 15 0.28 -2.20 -7.53
C THR A 15 -0.09 -3.69 -7.58
N VAL A 16 -1.01 -4.18 -6.75
CA VAL A 16 -1.47 -5.59 -6.78
C VAL A 16 -2.64 -5.80 -7.75
N THR A 17 -3.38 -4.75 -8.09
CA THR A 17 -4.54 -4.77 -9.00
C THR A 17 -4.18 -4.51 -10.48
N SER A 18 -2.92 -4.76 -10.85
CA SER A 18 -2.18 -4.24 -12.01
C SER A 18 -2.63 -4.67 -13.43
N LEU A 19 -3.88 -5.09 -13.66
CA LEU A 19 -4.41 -5.31 -15.02
C LEU A 19 -5.52 -4.34 -15.46
N ALA A 20 -5.90 -3.38 -14.61
CA ALA A 20 -6.74 -2.25 -15.01
C ALA A 20 -6.02 -0.95 -14.65
N SER A 21 -5.69 -0.18 -15.68
CA SER A 21 -5.02 1.11 -15.57
C SER A 21 -5.92 2.10 -14.83
N THR A 22 -5.53 2.51 -13.62
CA THR A 22 -6.11 3.73 -13.05
C THR A 22 -5.64 4.93 -13.86
N SER A 23 -6.49 5.95 -13.99
CA SER A 23 -6.14 7.21 -14.64
C SER A 23 -5.17 8.08 -13.83
N VAL A 24 -4.85 7.65 -12.60
CA VAL A 24 -4.07 8.39 -11.61
C VAL A 24 -2.58 8.12 -11.76
N THR A 25 -1.79 9.18 -11.98
CA THR A 25 -0.33 9.10 -12.04
C THR A 25 0.32 9.06 -10.65
N VAL A 26 1.55 8.56 -10.58
CA VAL A 26 2.36 8.56 -9.34
C VAL A 26 2.57 9.97 -8.79
N GLU A 27 2.74 10.96 -9.67
CA GLU A 27 2.88 12.36 -9.28
C GLU A 27 1.57 12.90 -8.67
N GLU A 28 0.43 12.66 -9.32
CA GLU A 28 -0.87 13.07 -8.78
C GLU A 28 -1.14 12.45 -7.42
N LEU A 29 -0.82 11.16 -7.25
CA LEU A 29 -0.97 10.46 -5.99
C LEU A 29 -0.06 11.03 -4.91
N THR A 30 1.24 11.12 -5.15
CA THR A 30 2.20 11.65 -4.17
C THR A 30 1.95 13.11 -3.81
N ASN A 31 1.50 13.93 -4.77
CA ASN A 31 1.04 15.27 -4.52
C ASN A 31 -0.25 15.27 -3.69
N ALA A 32 -1.29 14.50 -4.06
CA ALA A 32 -2.57 14.48 -3.35
C ALA A 32 -2.43 14.06 -1.87
N ILE A 33 -1.51 13.14 -1.61
CA ILE A 33 -1.11 12.68 -0.29
C ILE A 33 -0.44 13.78 0.54
N GLY A 34 0.10 14.81 -0.11
CA GLY A 34 0.89 15.87 0.53
C GLY A 34 2.31 15.44 0.87
N ALA A 35 2.90 14.54 0.07
CA ALA A 35 4.30 14.19 0.21
C ALA A 35 5.17 15.42 -0.13
N PRO A 36 6.04 15.90 0.76
CA PRO A 36 6.93 17.02 0.46
C PRO A 36 7.91 16.65 -0.67
N LYS A 37 8.39 17.65 -1.41
CA LYS A 37 9.30 17.44 -2.56
C LYS A 37 10.54 16.62 -2.22
N CYS A 38 11.08 16.76 -1.00
CA CYS A 38 12.21 15.95 -0.55
C CYS A 38 11.89 14.45 -0.47
N MET A 39 10.64 14.08 -0.11
CA MET A 39 10.19 12.68 -0.09
C MET A 39 9.93 12.16 -1.51
N GLN A 40 9.31 12.98 -2.36
CA GLN A 40 9.02 12.64 -3.76
C GLN A 40 10.30 12.25 -4.53
N LYS A 41 11.44 12.90 -4.23
CA LYS A 41 12.73 12.62 -4.85
C LYS A 41 13.13 11.13 -4.78
N CYS A 42 12.98 10.50 -3.60
CA CYS A 42 13.31 9.08 -3.43
C CYS A 42 12.13 8.17 -3.76
N MET A 43 10.90 8.59 -3.45
CA MET A 43 9.71 7.74 -3.58
C MET A 43 9.23 7.58 -5.02
N ASN A 44 9.26 8.63 -5.86
CA ASN A 44 8.61 8.59 -7.17
C ASN A 44 9.26 7.54 -8.08
N SER A 45 10.59 7.48 -8.12
CA SER A 45 11.31 6.45 -8.90
C SER A 45 10.97 5.04 -8.41
N PHE A 46 10.95 4.85 -7.09
CA PHE A 46 10.60 3.56 -6.50
C PHE A 46 9.19 3.11 -6.92
N ILE A 47 8.22 4.01 -6.80
CA ILE A 47 6.81 3.72 -7.12
C ILE A 47 6.63 3.46 -8.61
N VAL A 48 7.19 4.29 -9.49
CA VAL A 48 7.04 4.13 -10.95
C VAL A 48 7.61 2.79 -11.38
N ASN A 49 8.84 2.48 -10.97
CA ASN A 49 9.48 1.21 -11.34
C ASN A 49 8.75 -0.01 -10.76
N LEU A 50 8.19 0.12 -9.55
CA LEU A 50 7.38 -0.92 -8.94
C LEU A 50 6.07 -1.15 -9.69
N TYR A 51 5.38 -0.07 -10.07
CA TYR A 51 4.16 -0.11 -10.86
C TYR A 51 4.41 -0.77 -12.23
N ASP A 52 5.45 -0.34 -12.94
CA ASP A 52 5.81 -0.91 -14.24
C ASP A 52 6.16 -2.40 -14.15
N ALA A 53 6.85 -2.80 -13.08
CA ALA A 53 7.21 -4.20 -12.88
C ALA A 53 5.98 -5.07 -12.56
N LEU A 54 5.06 -4.58 -11.71
CA LEU A 54 3.87 -5.34 -11.35
C LEU A 54 2.81 -5.40 -12.46
N THR A 55 2.84 -4.46 -13.41
CA THR A 55 1.92 -4.44 -14.57
C THR A 55 2.45 -5.26 -15.75
N ASN A 56 3.77 -5.23 -16.02
CA ASN A 56 4.34 -5.76 -17.26
C ASN A 56 5.22 -7.00 -17.08
N SER A 57 5.26 -7.61 -15.90
CA SER A 57 6.14 -8.76 -15.65
C SER A 57 5.54 -9.81 -14.70
N SER A 58 6.17 -10.99 -14.65
CA SER A 58 5.80 -12.03 -13.68
C SER A 58 6.03 -11.56 -12.25
N ILE A 59 5.34 -12.13 -11.27
CA ILE A 59 5.51 -11.82 -9.84
C ILE A 59 6.95 -12.06 -9.39
N ASN A 60 7.63 -13.08 -9.91
CA ASN A 60 9.04 -13.30 -9.66
C ASN A 60 9.92 -12.13 -10.17
N HIS A 61 9.69 -11.66 -11.40
CA HIS A 61 10.42 -10.51 -11.93
C HIS A 61 10.06 -9.22 -11.16
N ALA A 62 8.77 -8.98 -10.93
CA ALA A 62 8.27 -7.84 -10.18
C ALA A 62 8.84 -7.79 -8.77
N THR A 63 8.96 -8.92 -8.10
CA THR A 63 9.60 -9.08 -6.79
C THR A 63 11.08 -8.67 -6.84
N LYS A 64 11.84 -9.15 -7.83
CA LYS A 64 13.25 -8.78 -7.99
C LYS A 64 13.43 -7.28 -8.24
N VAL A 65 12.58 -6.70 -9.09
CA VAL A 65 12.60 -5.25 -9.34
C VAL A 65 12.22 -4.50 -8.07
N MET A 66 11.15 -4.89 -7.39
CA MET A 66 10.71 -4.27 -6.13
C MET A 66 11.85 -4.22 -5.11
N CYS A 67 12.54 -5.33 -4.88
CA CYS A 67 13.62 -5.38 -3.90
C CYS A 67 14.84 -4.56 -4.32
N LYS A 68 15.24 -4.63 -5.59
CA LYS A 68 16.33 -3.80 -6.12
C LYS A 68 16.01 -2.30 -6.02
N GLU A 69 14.78 -1.91 -6.32
CA GLU A 69 14.35 -0.51 -6.23
C GLU A 69 14.17 -0.08 -4.77
N TYR A 70 13.79 -1.00 -3.88
CA TYR A 70 13.73 -0.75 -2.45
C TYR A 70 15.13 -0.44 -1.88
N ASP A 71 16.16 -1.18 -2.29
CA ASP A 71 17.54 -0.92 -1.87
C ASP A 71 17.99 0.49 -2.29
N LYS A 72 17.70 0.90 -3.53
CA LYS A 72 17.98 2.26 -4.02
C LYS A 72 17.20 3.32 -3.24
N PHE A 73 15.95 3.03 -2.89
CA PHE A 73 15.13 3.90 -2.07
C PHE A 73 15.74 4.08 -0.67
N VAL A 74 16.18 3.00 -0.02
CA VAL A 74 16.87 3.04 1.27
C VAL A 74 18.17 3.83 1.18
N GLU A 75 18.97 3.63 0.11
CA GLU A 75 20.19 4.41 -0.12
C GLU A 75 19.90 5.91 -0.27
N CYS A 76 18.91 6.26 -1.11
CA CYS A 76 18.49 7.64 -1.33
C CYS A 76 18.03 8.32 -0.03
N THR A 77 17.18 7.66 0.75
CA THR A 77 16.66 8.20 2.00
C THR A 77 17.73 8.32 3.09
N THR A 78 18.68 7.39 3.13
CA THR A 78 19.84 7.46 4.04
C THR A 78 20.75 8.63 3.69
N LYS A 79 21.05 8.82 2.40
CA LYS A 79 21.89 9.91 1.90
C LYS A 79 21.27 11.29 2.20
N ASP A 80 19.96 11.41 2.02
CA ASP A 80 19.24 12.67 2.18
C ASP A 80 18.67 12.86 3.60
N ARG A 81 19.01 12.02 4.58
CA ARG A 81 18.39 12.01 5.93
C ARG A 81 18.38 13.36 6.65
N TYR A 82 19.40 14.19 6.41
CA TYR A 82 19.52 15.51 7.02
C TYR A 82 18.64 16.57 6.32
N VAL A 83 18.38 16.40 5.03
CA VAL A 83 17.55 17.30 4.21
C VAL A 83 16.08 16.90 4.28
N CYS A 84 15.81 15.61 4.47
CA CYS A 84 14.47 15.03 4.50
C CYS A 84 14.30 14.12 5.73
N PRO A 85 14.05 14.68 6.93
CA PRO A 85 14.01 13.94 8.19
C PRO A 85 12.68 13.17 8.38
N TYR A 86 12.31 12.33 7.40
CA TYR A 86 11.12 11.49 7.39
C TYR A 86 11.45 9.99 7.44
N GLU A 87 12.64 9.62 7.91
CA GLU A 87 13.12 8.23 8.04
C GLU A 87 12.09 7.32 8.73
N VAL A 88 11.50 7.81 9.82
CA VAL A 88 10.45 7.10 10.56
C VAL A 88 9.22 6.80 9.67
N VAL A 89 8.84 7.72 8.78
CA VAL A 89 7.72 7.53 7.84
C VAL A 89 8.06 6.43 6.83
N TYR A 90 9.28 6.46 6.28
CA TYR A 90 9.74 5.46 5.33
C TYR A 90 9.78 4.06 5.93
N ASN A 91 10.35 3.92 7.13
CA ASN A 91 10.47 2.63 7.80
C ASN A 91 9.10 1.98 8.02
N PHE A 92 8.08 2.75 8.42
CA PHE A 92 6.73 2.19 8.58
C PHE A 92 6.04 1.87 7.26
N ALA A 93 6.09 2.80 6.31
CA ALA A 93 5.37 2.67 5.06
C ALA A 93 5.88 1.50 4.23
N PHE A 94 7.17 1.20 4.33
CA PHE A 94 7.82 0.18 3.54
C PHE A 94 8.30 -1.01 4.39
N GLU A 95 7.88 -1.16 5.67
CA GLU A 95 8.28 -2.32 6.50
C GLU A 95 7.88 -3.65 5.86
N GLY A 96 6.71 -3.70 5.22
CA GLY A 96 6.27 -4.88 4.47
C GLY A 96 7.24 -5.24 3.35
N ILE A 97 7.67 -4.24 2.57
CA ILE A 97 8.63 -4.42 1.48
C ILE A 97 10.01 -4.78 2.03
N SER A 98 10.46 -4.09 3.09
CA SER A 98 11.68 -4.41 3.80
C SER A 98 11.70 -5.88 4.21
N SER A 99 10.65 -6.34 4.89
CA SER A 99 10.58 -7.71 5.36
C SER A 99 10.47 -8.70 4.22
N PHE A 100 9.72 -8.38 3.17
CA PHE A 100 9.59 -9.21 1.98
C PHE A 100 10.92 -9.38 1.25
N CYS A 101 11.73 -8.32 1.19
CA CYS A 101 13.03 -8.31 0.50
C CYS A 101 14.19 -8.81 1.38
N SER A 102 14.03 -8.82 2.70
CA SER A 102 15.02 -9.33 3.65
C SER A 102 15.01 -10.85 3.76
N GLU A 103 13.88 -11.49 3.46
CA GLU A 103 13.75 -12.95 3.55
C GLU A 103 14.40 -13.60 2.32
N LYS A 104 15.26 -14.61 2.57
CA LYS A 104 15.96 -15.37 1.51
C LYS A 104 15.01 -16.10 0.56
N GLU A 105 13.77 -16.33 1.00
CA GLU A 105 12.69 -16.97 0.25
C GLU A 105 11.56 -15.97 0.08
N THR A 106 11.70 -15.08 -0.92
CA THR A 106 10.53 -14.37 -1.45
C THR A 106 9.52 -15.43 -1.89
N PRO A 107 8.21 -15.31 -1.58
CA PRO A 107 7.19 -16.22 -2.11
C PRO A 107 7.10 -16.02 -3.63
N ASN A 108 7.98 -16.70 -4.35
CA ASN A 108 8.14 -16.64 -5.78
C ASN A 108 7.80 -18.02 -6.36
N SER A 109 6.55 -18.43 -6.19
CA SER A 109 6.07 -19.67 -6.77
C SER A 109 5.43 -19.45 -8.14
N ALA A 110 5.56 -20.45 -9.00
CA ALA A 110 4.90 -20.46 -10.31
C ALA A 110 3.38 -20.27 -10.19
N CYS A 111 2.77 -20.69 -9.08
CA CYS A 111 1.36 -20.46 -8.83
C CYS A 111 1.03 -18.97 -8.68
N LEU A 112 1.84 -18.23 -7.92
CA LEU A 112 1.61 -16.79 -7.75
C LEU A 112 1.80 -16.04 -9.08
N ASP A 113 2.80 -16.41 -9.87
CA ASP A 113 3.01 -15.88 -11.23
C ASP A 113 1.77 -16.06 -12.11
N GLU A 114 1.12 -17.23 -12.05
CA GLU A 114 -0.05 -17.55 -12.87
C GLU A 114 -1.36 -16.94 -12.32
N LYS A 115 -1.55 -16.99 -11.00
CA LYS A 115 -2.87 -16.74 -10.39
C LYS A 115 -3.04 -15.36 -9.80
N LEU A 116 -1.98 -14.66 -9.37
CA LEU A 116 -2.13 -13.44 -8.57
C LEU A 116 -2.94 -12.36 -9.30
N SER A 117 -2.58 -12.09 -10.55
CA SER A 117 -3.29 -11.13 -11.42
C SER A 117 -4.76 -11.51 -11.64
N VAL A 118 -5.03 -12.79 -11.92
CA VAL A 118 -6.39 -13.30 -12.13
C VAL A 118 -7.24 -13.14 -10.87
N VAL A 119 -6.67 -13.46 -9.71
CA VAL A 119 -7.32 -13.31 -8.40
C VAL A 119 -7.57 -11.83 -8.09
N ALA A 120 -6.58 -10.96 -8.32
CA ALA A 120 -6.72 -9.52 -8.12
C ALA A 120 -7.86 -8.95 -8.98
N LYS A 121 -7.87 -9.26 -10.28
CA LYS A 121 -8.91 -8.80 -11.22
C LYS A 121 -10.29 -9.33 -10.85
N THR A 122 -10.38 -10.59 -10.44
CA THR A 122 -11.64 -11.21 -10.01
C THR A 122 -12.22 -10.52 -8.77
N CYS A 123 -11.36 -10.22 -7.80
CA CYS A 123 -11.77 -9.55 -6.57
C CYS A 123 -12.07 -8.07 -6.80
N ASP A 124 -11.30 -7.41 -7.66
CA ASP A 124 -11.57 -6.03 -8.03
C ASP A 124 -12.88 -5.90 -8.81
N GLY A 125 -13.15 -6.76 -9.80
CA GLY A 125 -14.42 -6.75 -10.54
C GLY A 125 -15.67 -6.98 -9.67
N ARG A 126 -15.50 -7.47 -8.43
CA ARG A 126 -16.58 -7.60 -7.44
C ARG A 126 -16.63 -6.43 -6.45
N CYS A 127 -15.46 -5.92 -6.06
CA CYS A 127 -15.34 -4.96 -4.95
C CYS A 127 -15.06 -3.53 -5.41
N HIS A 128 -14.78 -3.33 -6.70
CA HIS A 128 -14.59 -2.04 -7.37
C HIS A 128 -13.53 -1.16 -6.71
N VAL A 129 -12.40 -1.75 -6.29
CA VAL A 129 -11.35 -0.99 -5.59
C VAL A 129 -10.74 0.04 -6.53
N LEU A 130 -10.45 -0.36 -7.76
CA LEU A 130 -9.87 0.53 -8.77
C LEU A 130 -10.82 1.67 -9.14
N ASP A 131 -12.10 1.36 -9.38
CA ASP A 131 -13.12 2.37 -9.68
C ASP A 131 -13.21 3.40 -8.55
N GLN A 132 -13.12 2.98 -7.28
CA GLN A 132 -13.13 3.91 -6.15
C GLN A 132 -11.88 4.80 -6.09
N ILE A 133 -10.74 4.34 -6.59
CA ILE A 133 -9.55 5.19 -6.69
C ILE A 133 -9.75 6.24 -7.78
N ASP A 134 -10.19 5.83 -8.96
CA ASP A 134 -10.48 6.77 -10.05
C ASP A 134 -11.54 7.80 -9.62
N ASP A 135 -12.66 7.35 -9.05
CA ASP A 135 -13.72 8.21 -8.54
C ASP A 135 -13.21 9.21 -7.49
N MET A 136 -12.37 8.74 -6.56
CA MET A 136 -11.75 9.60 -5.56
C MET A 136 -10.94 10.71 -6.23
N PHE A 137 -10.10 10.39 -7.22
CA PHE A 137 -9.29 11.36 -7.95
C PHE A 137 -10.09 12.23 -8.93
N GLN A 138 -11.30 11.82 -9.32
CA GLN A 138 -12.20 12.68 -10.09
C GLN A 138 -12.84 13.79 -9.25
N ARG A 139 -12.89 13.65 -7.92
CA ARG A 139 -13.44 14.67 -7.00
C ARG A 139 -12.64 15.97 -7.09
N ARG A 140 -13.33 17.11 -7.09
CA ARG A 140 -12.72 18.45 -7.16
C ARG A 140 -11.61 18.65 -6.13
N THR A 141 -11.83 18.20 -4.90
CA THR A 141 -10.87 18.30 -3.80
C THR A 141 -9.57 17.55 -4.11
N MET A 142 -9.65 16.32 -4.63
CA MET A 142 -8.46 15.54 -5.00
C MET A 142 -7.73 16.13 -6.19
N LYS A 143 -8.46 16.58 -7.23
CA LYS A 143 -7.86 17.25 -8.39
C LYS A 143 -7.02 18.47 -7.97
N ILE A 144 -7.53 19.26 -7.03
CA ILE A 144 -6.79 20.42 -6.50
C ILE A 144 -5.54 19.95 -5.74
N MET A 145 -5.67 18.94 -4.88
CA MET A 145 -4.54 18.43 -4.08
C MET A 145 -3.45 17.76 -4.93
N ALA A 146 -3.84 17.02 -5.96
CA ALA A 146 -2.94 16.40 -6.92
C ALA A 146 -2.12 17.44 -7.70
N LYS A 147 -2.68 18.64 -7.94
CA LYS A 147 -2.01 19.72 -8.69
C LYS A 147 -1.18 20.66 -7.81
N HIS A 148 -1.64 20.97 -6.60
CA HIS A 148 -1.11 22.08 -5.81
C HIS A 148 -0.42 21.67 -4.49
N SER A 149 -0.03 20.40 -4.38
CA SER A 149 0.38 19.76 -3.13
C SER A 149 -0.80 19.60 -2.17
N GLY A 150 -1.02 18.36 -1.76
CA GLY A 150 -2.15 17.96 -0.96
C GLY A 150 -1.95 18.11 0.53
N ASN A 151 -3.00 17.74 1.26
CA ASN A 151 -2.99 17.65 2.70
C ASN A 151 -3.27 16.20 3.08
N PRO A 152 -2.34 15.51 3.76
CA PRO A 152 -2.54 14.11 4.16
C PRO A 152 -3.83 13.88 4.94
N GLN A 153 -4.28 14.86 5.73
CA GLN A 153 -5.51 14.76 6.50
C GLN A 153 -6.73 14.77 5.57
N ILE A 154 -6.80 15.70 4.61
CA ILE A 154 -7.91 15.77 3.66
C ILE A 154 -7.91 14.52 2.77
N PHE A 155 -6.74 14.03 2.39
CA PHE A 155 -6.60 12.76 1.67
C PHE A 155 -7.23 11.60 2.45
N ILE A 156 -6.88 11.45 3.74
CA ILE A 156 -7.45 10.42 4.63
C ILE A 156 -8.98 10.54 4.75
N GLU A 157 -9.49 11.75 4.90
CA GLU A 157 -10.93 12.01 5.04
C GLU A 157 -11.74 11.58 3.80
N ASN A 158 -11.07 11.46 2.64
CA ASN A 158 -11.68 11.03 1.39
C ASN A 158 -11.53 9.51 1.11
N LEU A 159 -11.01 8.73 2.04
CA LEU A 159 -10.82 7.28 1.87
C LEU A 159 -12.07 6.44 2.20
N THR A 160 -13.21 7.06 2.51
CA THR A 160 -14.38 6.35 3.06
C THR A 160 -14.84 5.21 2.15
N GLU A 161 -15.11 5.51 0.88
CA GLU A 161 -15.62 4.56 -0.11
C GLU A 161 -14.54 3.58 -0.56
N PHE A 162 -13.30 4.08 -0.76
CA PHE A 162 -12.14 3.23 -1.02
C PHE A 162 -11.97 2.14 0.06
N CYS A 163 -12.08 2.50 1.33
CA CYS A 163 -11.96 1.54 2.43
C CYS A 163 -13.15 0.58 2.51
N GLN A 164 -14.35 0.98 2.08
CA GLN A 164 -15.48 0.06 1.96
C GLN A 164 -15.19 -1.00 0.89
N SER A 165 -14.79 -0.58 -0.31
CA SER A 165 -14.37 -1.49 -1.38
C SER A 165 -13.23 -2.40 -0.95
N LEU A 166 -12.26 -1.86 -0.23
CA LEU A 166 -11.15 -2.63 0.29
C LEU A 166 -11.57 -3.68 1.32
N SER A 167 -12.51 -3.35 2.20
CA SER A 167 -13.05 -4.30 3.19
C SER A 167 -13.74 -5.51 2.53
N CYS A 168 -14.23 -5.35 1.29
CA CYS A 168 -14.68 -6.44 0.43
C CYS A 168 -13.50 -7.18 -0.24
N PHE A 169 -12.54 -6.42 -0.77
CA PHE A 169 -11.45 -6.96 -1.58
C PHE A 169 -10.53 -7.88 -0.79
N ILE A 170 -10.05 -7.47 0.39
CA ILE A 170 -9.07 -8.26 1.15
C ILE A 170 -9.58 -9.68 1.48
N PRO A 171 -10.81 -9.88 2.02
CA PRO A 171 -11.36 -11.21 2.22
C PRO A 171 -11.58 -12.01 0.93
N CYS A 172 -11.90 -11.36 -0.19
CA CYS A 172 -11.99 -12.03 -1.49
C CYS A 172 -10.60 -12.52 -1.92
N PHE A 173 -9.61 -11.64 -1.84
CA PHE A 173 -8.26 -11.86 -2.27
C PHE A 173 -7.62 -13.01 -1.48
N LYS A 174 -7.74 -12.99 -0.14
CA LYS A 174 -7.31 -14.10 0.72
C LYS A 174 -7.87 -15.44 0.27
N ARG A 175 -9.20 -15.56 0.21
CA ARG A 175 -9.88 -16.83 -0.07
C ARG A 175 -9.51 -17.41 -1.43
N ASN A 176 -9.43 -16.57 -2.45
CA ASN A 176 -9.08 -17.03 -3.79
C ASN A 176 -7.59 -17.38 -3.90
N LEU A 177 -6.71 -16.63 -3.24
CA LEU A 177 -5.28 -16.91 -3.28
C LEU A 177 -4.89 -18.14 -2.46
N GLU A 178 -5.50 -18.35 -1.30
CA GLU A 178 -5.32 -19.58 -0.51
C GLU A 178 -5.90 -20.80 -1.22
N ARG A 179 -7.08 -20.67 -1.86
CA ARG A 179 -7.65 -21.77 -2.66
C ARG A 179 -6.80 -22.07 -3.90
N GLY A 180 -6.23 -21.05 -4.54
CA GLY A 180 -5.46 -21.19 -5.77
C GLY A 180 -4.02 -21.67 -5.54
N CYS A 181 -3.35 -21.12 -4.53
CA CYS A 181 -1.91 -21.29 -4.29
C CYS A 181 -1.54 -21.81 -2.91
N GLY A 182 -2.52 -22.20 -2.08
CA GLY A 182 -2.28 -22.84 -0.78
C GLY A 182 -1.36 -22.02 0.12
N LYS A 183 -0.26 -22.65 0.56
CA LYS A 183 0.74 -22.03 1.46
C LYS A 183 1.45 -20.84 0.83
N ASP A 184 1.72 -20.85 -0.47
CA ASP A 184 2.41 -19.73 -1.14
C ASP A 184 1.53 -18.49 -1.17
N GLY A 185 0.24 -18.70 -1.46
CA GLY A 185 -0.78 -17.66 -1.39
C GLY A 185 -0.88 -17.05 0.01
N HIS A 186 -0.89 -17.92 1.02
CA HIS A 186 -0.89 -17.47 2.41
C HIS A 186 0.37 -16.68 2.79
N HIS A 187 1.56 -17.16 2.43
CA HIS A 187 2.82 -16.48 2.71
C HIS A 187 2.86 -15.09 2.08
N PHE A 188 2.39 -14.95 0.84
CA PHE A 188 2.24 -13.66 0.18
C PHE A 188 1.35 -12.69 0.99
N LEU A 189 0.20 -13.16 1.49
CA LEU A 189 -0.73 -12.34 2.27
C LEU A 189 -0.14 -11.86 3.60
N VAL A 190 0.60 -12.71 4.30
CA VAL A 190 1.29 -12.36 5.55
C VAL A 190 2.18 -11.15 5.34
N HIS A 191 2.94 -11.14 4.24
CA HIS A 191 3.80 -10.01 3.90
C HIS A 191 3.02 -8.77 3.46
N ALA A 192 1.97 -8.94 2.65
CA ALA A 192 1.16 -7.84 2.15
C ALA A 192 0.51 -7.01 3.27
N VAL A 193 0.16 -7.64 4.42
CA VAL A 193 -0.47 -6.94 5.54
C VAL A 193 0.52 -6.48 6.63
N LYS A 194 1.82 -6.77 6.52
CA LYS A 194 2.83 -6.36 7.52
C LYS A 194 2.80 -4.85 7.85
N PRO A 195 2.64 -3.91 6.89
CA PRO A 195 2.59 -2.48 7.21
C PRO A 195 1.49 -2.12 8.23
N PHE A 196 0.41 -2.89 8.28
CA PHE A 196 -0.65 -2.68 9.26
C PHE A 196 -0.30 -3.18 10.66
N TYR A 197 0.37 -4.32 10.74
CA TYR A 197 0.91 -4.80 12.00
C TYR A 197 1.91 -3.82 12.60
N SER A 198 2.73 -3.18 11.76
CA SER A 198 3.64 -2.10 12.15
C SER A 198 2.90 -0.95 12.79
N LEU A 199 1.85 -0.45 12.13
CA LEU A 199 1.01 0.63 12.65
C LEU A 199 0.35 0.24 13.98
N VAL A 200 -0.20 -0.98 14.06
CA VAL A 200 -0.80 -1.51 15.30
C VAL A 200 0.23 -1.58 16.44
N ARG A 201 1.46 -2.02 16.15
CA ARG A 201 2.54 -2.10 17.14
C ARG A 201 2.93 -0.71 17.64
N GLU A 202 2.99 0.28 16.77
CA GLU A 202 3.27 1.65 17.16
C GLU A 202 2.14 2.27 17.99
N MET A 203 0.88 2.02 17.64
CA MET A 203 -0.24 2.45 18.48
C MET A 203 -0.19 1.83 19.89
N LYS A 204 0.30 0.58 20.02
CA LYS A 204 0.54 -0.03 21.32
C LYS A 204 1.67 0.66 22.10
N LYS A 205 2.77 1.02 21.42
CA LYS A 205 3.89 1.76 22.05
C LYS A 205 3.51 3.18 22.43
N LYS A 206 2.59 3.81 21.69
CA LYS A 206 2.13 5.19 21.88
C LYS A 206 0.60 5.23 22.01
N PRO A 207 0.03 4.89 23.17
CA PRO A 207 -1.42 4.75 23.35
C PRO A 207 -2.24 5.99 22.95
N ALA A 208 -1.67 7.18 23.11
CA ALA A 208 -2.29 8.44 22.69
C ALA A 208 -2.54 8.53 21.17
N MET A 209 -1.86 7.73 20.34
CA MET A 209 -2.06 7.71 18.89
C MET A 209 -3.41 7.08 18.49
N LYS A 210 -3.89 6.09 19.24
CA LYS A 210 -5.13 5.36 18.90
C LYS A 210 -6.35 6.30 18.79
N PRO A 211 -6.71 7.11 19.82
CA PRO A 211 -7.86 8.01 19.71
C PRO A 211 -7.65 9.10 18.64
N MET A 212 -6.39 9.50 18.40
CA MET A 212 -6.07 10.46 17.34
C MET A 212 -6.31 9.87 15.94
N LEU A 213 -5.94 8.61 15.72
CA LEU A 213 -6.17 7.90 14.46
C LEU A 213 -7.66 7.60 14.26
N GLU A 214 -8.35 7.07 15.27
CA GLU A 214 -9.79 6.76 15.20
C GLU A 214 -10.63 8.01 14.91
N LYS A 215 -10.20 9.20 15.38
CA LYS A 215 -10.88 10.47 15.09
C LYS A 215 -10.69 10.94 13.65
N ARG A 216 -9.56 10.63 13.01
CA ARG A 216 -9.20 11.20 11.70
C ARG A 216 -9.36 10.23 10.53
N VAL A 217 -9.22 8.94 10.78
CA VAL A 217 -9.39 7.91 9.77
C VAL A 217 -10.87 7.54 9.69
N PRO A 218 -11.47 7.46 8.49
CA PRO A 218 -12.85 7.02 8.33
C PRO A 218 -13.10 5.68 9.02
N LYS A 219 -14.25 5.54 9.68
CA LYS A 219 -14.64 4.29 10.38
C LYS A 219 -14.56 3.06 9.47
N THR A 220 -14.80 3.25 8.18
CA THR A 220 -14.71 2.18 7.16
C THR A 220 -13.30 1.65 6.95
N CYS A 221 -12.25 2.39 7.33
CA CYS A 221 -10.87 1.93 7.28
C CYS A 221 -10.39 1.33 8.62
N HIS A 222 -11.19 1.34 9.69
CA HIS A 222 -10.72 0.94 11.03
C HIS A 222 -10.28 -0.51 11.13
N PHE A 223 -10.79 -1.35 10.25
CA PHE A 223 -10.39 -2.75 10.15
C PHE A 223 -8.91 -2.93 9.80
N LEU A 224 -8.29 -1.97 9.09
CA LEU A 224 -6.87 -1.99 8.71
C LEU A 224 -5.92 -1.83 9.90
N PHE A 225 -6.42 -1.42 11.06
CA PHE A 225 -5.62 -1.26 12.26
C PHE A 225 -6.21 -2.00 13.45
N ASN A 226 -7.07 -2.99 13.18
CA ASN A 226 -7.58 -3.92 14.16
C ASN A 226 -6.76 -5.22 14.10
N LYS A 227 -6.00 -5.51 15.17
CA LYS A 227 -5.16 -6.71 15.24
C LYS A 227 -5.95 -7.99 14.96
N VAL A 228 -7.16 -8.14 15.51
CA VAL A 228 -7.96 -9.36 15.35
C VAL A 228 -8.36 -9.57 13.89
N VAL A 229 -8.67 -8.48 13.18
CA VAL A 229 -8.99 -8.55 11.74
C VAL A 229 -7.75 -8.88 10.92
N LEU A 230 -6.59 -8.29 11.24
CA LEU A 230 -5.33 -8.61 10.57
C LEU A 230 -4.90 -10.06 10.84
N ASP A 231 -5.12 -10.57 12.06
CA ASP A 231 -4.84 -11.96 12.42
C ASP A 231 -5.73 -12.90 11.61
N TYR A 232 -7.00 -12.56 11.40
CA TYR A 232 -7.88 -13.31 10.50
C TYR A 232 -7.34 -13.37 9.05
N TYR A 233 -6.65 -12.34 8.58
CA TYR A 233 -6.05 -12.34 7.24
C TYR A 233 -4.75 -13.14 7.14
N THR A 234 -4.09 -13.41 8.27
CA THR A 234 -2.76 -14.04 8.34
C THR A 234 -2.74 -15.37 9.09
N THR A 235 -3.89 -15.85 9.55
CA THR A 235 -4.04 -17.19 10.11
C THR A 235 -4.49 -18.13 8.99
N TYR A 236 -3.80 -19.27 8.90
CA TYR A 236 -4.08 -20.34 7.94
C TYR A 236 -5.33 -21.11 8.35
#